data_AF-A0A8S3BQP5-F1
#
_entry.id   AF-A0A8S3BQP5-F1
#
_cell.length_a   1.000
_cell.length_b   1.000
_cell.length_c   1.000
_cell.angle_alpha   90.00
_cell.angle_beta   90.00
_cell.angle_gamma   90.00
#
_symmetry.space_group_name_H-M   'P 1'
#
loop_
_entity.id
_entity.type
_entity.pdbx_description
1 polymer ?
#
loop_
_entity_poly.entity_id
_entity_poly.type
_entity_poly.pdbx_seq_one_letter_code
_entity_poly.pdbx_strand_id
1 'polypeptide(L)'
;MMMLQQSAIICFVTIFLTGNVQGQFRRLVYPDGETTILRSNDDPGQPLFLTPYLEQGQIEKARQLSSVELPPYKQQSFSGYLTVNKTYNSNMFFWFFPTQNGDKNAPVLLWLQGGPGATSLFGLFTEHGPIQVNDDGSLSERPITWNSLYNLLYIDNPVGTGYSFASNDQGYARTQDDVARDLYSALTQFFQIYTDYASNPFYVTGESYAGKYVPSIGHKIHVENQDPQVKVKINLVGLSMGNGWTDPMRQYTYGPLLYQ
;
A
#
# COMPACT_ATOMS: atom_id res chain seq x y z
N MET A 1 23.37 -62.03 -9.69
CA MET A 1 23.82 -61.09 -8.64
C MET A 1 22.90 -59.88 -8.70
N MET A 2 21.87 -59.88 -7.84
CA MET A 2 20.85 -58.82 -7.74
C MET A 2 21.49 -57.51 -7.24
N MET A 3 21.22 -56.39 -7.89
CA MET A 3 21.38 -55.07 -7.28
C MET A 3 19.98 -54.52 -6.95
N LEU A 4 19.73 -54.38 -5.66
CA LEU A 4 18.54 -53.78 -5.07
C LEU A 4 18.59 -52.26 -5.27
N GLN A 5 17.57 -51.73 -5.95
CA GLN A 5 17.25 -50.31 -6.03
C GLN A 5 16.64 -49.90 -4.67
N GLN A 6 17.32 -49.05 -3.91
CA GLN A 6 16.72 -48.42 -2.73
C GLN A 6 15.96 -47.17 -3.15
N SER A 7 14.63 -47.27 -3.19
CA SER A 7 13.72 -46.14 -3.30
C SER A 7 13.67 -45.40 -1.96
N ALA A 8 14.23 -44.18 -1.90
CA ALA A 8 14.02 -43.28 -0.77
C ALA A 8 12.65 -42.58 -0.97
N ILE A 9 11.65 -43.04 -0.23
CA ILE A 9 10.37 -42.33 -0.08
C ILE A 9 10.61 -41.19 0.91
N ILE A 10 10.65 -39.95 0.42
CA ILE A 10 10.64 -38.76 1.27
C ILE A 10 9.18 -38.49 1.64
N CYS A 11 8.77 -38.94 2.82
CA CYS A 11 7.51 -38.54 3.43
C CYS A 11 7.58 -37.06 3.82
N PHE A 12 6.84 -36.20 3.11
CA PHE A 12 6.49 -34.88 3.62
C PHE A 12 5.51 -35.07 4.77
N VAL A 13 5.99 -34.91 6.00
CA VAL A 13 5.13 -34.78 7.17
C VAL A 13 4.51 -33.38 7.11
N THR A 14 3.25 -33.31 6.67
CA THR A 14 2.42 -32.11 6.82
C THR A 14 2.10 -31.96 8.30
N ILE A 15 2.91 -31.18 9.03
CA ILE A 15 2.59 -30.81 10.40
C ILE A 15 1.43 -29.81 10.34
N PHE A 16 0.21 -30.30 10.62
CA PHE A 16 -0.89 -29.45 11.04
C PHE A 16 -0.57 -28.91 12.44
N LEU A 17 0.07 -27.75 12.51
CA LEU A 17 0.12 -26.97 13.74
C LEU A 17 -1.23 -26.29 13.92
N THR A 18 -2.14 -26.96 14.63
CA THR A 18 -3.23 -26.30 15.33
C THR A 18 -2.62 -25.54 16.52
N GLY A 19 -2.14 -24.33 16.26
CA GLY A 19 -1.60 -23.42 17.27
C GLY A 19 -1.74 -22.00 16.76
N ASN A 20 -2.15 -21.08 17.65
CA ASN A 20 -2.48 -19.68 17.38
C ASN A 20 -1.61 -19.05 16.26
N VAL A 21 -2.23 -18.80 15.11
CA VAL A 21 -1.62 -18.17 13.92
C VAL A 21 -1.55 -16.64 14.09
N GLN A 22 -1.15 -16.17 15.27
CA GLN A 22 -0.78 -14.77 15.50
C GLN A 22 0.71 -14.74 15.86
N GLY A 23 1.55 -14.44 14.86
CA GLY A 23 2.94 -14.04 15.07
C GLY A 23 4.02 -14.87 14.38
N GLN A 24 3.79 -16.14 14.02
CA GLN A 24 4.86 -16.97 13.43
C GLN A 24 5.18 -16.62 11.96
N PHE A 25 4.17 -16.24 11.16
CA PHE A 25 4.42 -15.86 9.75
C PHE A 25 5.28 -14.60 9.62
N ARG A 26 5.16 -13.66 10.57
CA ARG A 26 5.96 -12.43 10.61
C ARG A 26 7.44 -12.75 10.89
N ARG A 27 7.71 -13.62 11.86
CA ARG A 27 9.07 -14.04 12.26
C ARG A 27 9.77 -14.96 11.26
N LEU A 28 9.03 -15.74 10.47
CA LEU A 28 9.62 -16.66 9.50
C LEU A 28 10.10 -15.97 8.22
N VAL A 29 9.41 -14.91 7.80
CA VAL A 29 9.72 -14.16 6.56
C VAL A 29 10.63 -12.96 6.84
N TYR A 30 10.52 -12.37 8.03
CA TYR A 30 11.37 -11.29 8.50
C TYR A 30 12.05 -11.76 9.79
N PRO A 31 13.29 -12.31 9.72
CA PRO A 31 14.04 -12.56 10.94
C PRO A 31 14.14 -11.25 11.73
N ASP A 32 14.09 -11.34 13.06
CA ASP A 32 14.33 -10.21 13.97
C ASP A 32 15.79 -9.74 13.74
N GLY A 33 16.02 -8.96 12.68
CA GLY A 33 17.27 -8.24 12.49
C GLY A 33 17.41 -7.25 13.64
N GLU A 34 18.66 -6.93 14.00
CA GLU A 34 18.92 -5.79 14.88
C GLU A 34 18.27 -4.56 14.24
N THR A 35 17.06 -4.23 14.71
CA THR A 35 16.40 -3.00 14.34
C THR A 35 17.24 -1.97 15.07
N THR A 36 18.15 -1.31 14.35
CA THR A 36 18.70 -0.06 14.81
C THR A 36 17.49 0.85 14.98
N ILE A 37 16.97 0.94 16.20
CA ILE A 37 15.98 1.94 16.53
C ILE A 37 16.74 3.24 16.37
N LEU A 38 16.52 3.92 15.24
CA LEU A 38 16.88 5.31 15.06
C LEU A 38 16.02 6.07 16.09
N ARG A 39 16.52 6.12 17.33
CA ARG A 39 15.99 7.01 18.35
C ARG A 39 16.45 8.40 17.94
N SER A 40 15.69 9.05 17.06
CA SER A 40 15.69 10.50 17.11
C SER A 40 15.01 10.90 18.42
N ASN A 41 15.56 11.90 19.12
CA ASN A 41 14.84 12.56 20.21
C ASN A 41 13.79 13.54 19.65
N ASP A 42 13.48 13.42 18.36
CA ASP A 42 12.59 14.32 17.66
C ASP A 42 11.15 13.88 17.93
N ASP A 43 10.31 14.84 18.34
CA ASP A 43 8.87 14.65 18.44
C ASP A 43 8.27 14.73 17.02
N PRO A 44 7.73 13.62 16.46
CA PRO A 44 7.11 13.65 15.13
C PRO A 44 5.77 14.39 15.13
N GLY A 45 5.33 14.91 16.29
CA GLY A 45 4.08 15.61 16.46
C GLY A 45 2.87 14.67 16.60
N GLN A 46 1.68 15.27 16.61
CA GLN A 46 0.43 14.51 16.68
C GLN A 46 -0.01 14.03 15.29
N PRO A 47 -0.62 12.84 15.17
CA PRO A 47 -1.12 12.35 13.90
C PRO A 47 -2.19 13.27 13.32
N LEU A 48 -2.04 13.64 12.05
CA LEU A 48 -3.00 14.48 11.33
C LEU A 48 -4.13 13.62 10.74
N PHE A 49 -5.29 13.62 11.40
CA PHE A 49 -6.50 13.01 10.86
C PHE A 49 -7.24 13.99 9.95
N LEU A 50 -7.42 13.63 8.67
CA LEU A 50 -8.08 14.48 7.69
C LEU A 50 -9.60 14.29 7.69
N THR A 51 -10.09 13.08 7.97
CA THR A 51 -11.52 12.73 7.95
C THR A 51 -12.42 13.70 8.73
N PRO A 52 -12.08 14.16 9.94
CA PRO A 52 -12.91 15.13 10.66
C PRO A 52 -13.12 16.45 9.90
N TYR A 53 -12.13 16.89 9.11
CA TYR A 53 -12.24 18.10 8.30
C TYR A 53 -13.17 17.88 7.10
N LEU A 54 -13.15 16.71 6.47
CA LEU A 54 -14.06 16.37 5.38
C LEU A 54 -15.51 16.36 5.85
N GLU A 55 -15.76 15.78 7.02
CA GLU A 55 -17.09 15.70 7.62
C GLU A 55 -17.68 17.07 7.96
N GLN A 56 -16.81 18.05 8.22
CA GLN A 56 -17.18 19.44 8.46
C GLN A 56 -17.21 20.28 7.17
N GLY A 57 -16.97 19.68 6.00
CA GLY A 57 -16.87 20.40 4.72
C GLY A 57 -15.63 21.30 4.58
N GLN A 58 -14.64 21.16 5.47
CA GLN A 58 -13.41 21.97 5.50
C GLN A 58 -12.34 21.38 4.57
N ILE A 59 -12.68 21.18 3.30
CA ILE A 59 -11.85 20.49 2.31
C ILE A 59 -10.52 21.21 2.05
N GLU A 60 -10.56 22.53 1.83
CA GLU A 60 -9.36 23.33 1.59
C GLU A 60 -8.39 23.29 2.79
N LYS A 61 -8.96 23.31 4.02
CA LYS A 61 -8.17 23.20 5.25
C LYS A 61 -7.53 21.82 5.38
N ALA A 62 -8.25 20.74 5.06
CA ALA A 62 -7.68 19.38 5.04
C ALA A 62 -6.50 19.28 4.07
N ARG A 63 -6.64 19.87 2.88
CA ARG A 63 -5.58 19.91 1.86
C ARG A 63 -4.38 20.75 2.31
N GLN A 64 -4.61 21.91 2.93
CA GLN A 64 -3.54 22.76 3.43
C GLN A 64 -2.75 22.08 4.55
N LEU A 65 -3.45 21.48 5.51
CA LEU A 65 -2.83 20.82 6.67
C LEU A 65 -2.01 19.58 6.27
N SER A 66 -2.41 18.88 5.21
CA SER A 66 -1.70 17.69 4.75
C SER A 66 -0.41 17.99 4.00
N SER A 67 -0.11 19.26 3.68
CA SER A 67 1.13 19.65 3.01
C SER A 67 2.37 19.22 3.79
N VAL A 68 3.32 18.59 3.10
CA VAL A 68 4.61 18.15 3.64
C VAL A 68 5.74 18.82 2.88
N GLU A 69 6.63 19.48 3.64
CA GLU A 69 7.92 19.96 3.17
C GLU A 69 8.99 18.95 3.58
N LEU A 70 9.71 18.41 2.60
CA LEU A 70 10.73 17.37 2.85
C LEU A 70 12.00 17.64 2.04
N PRO A 71 12.92 18.48 2.53
CA PRO A 71 14.22 18.65 1.89
C PRO A 71 14.95 17.30 1.76
N PRO A 72 15.59 16.99 0.61
CA PRO A 72 15.86 17.89 -0.51
C PRO A 72 14.77 17.93 -1.60
N TYR A 73 13.65 17.22 -1.45
CA TYR A 73 12.57 17.25 -2.42
C TYR A 73 11.92 18.64 -2.45
N LYS A 74 12.01 19.30 -3.60
CA LYS A 74 11.66 20.73 -3.72
C LYS A 74 10.18 20.97 -3.99
N GLN A 75 9.43 19.91 -4.28
CA GLN A 75 8.02 20.01 -4.64
C GLN A 75 7.15 19.70 -3.43
N GLN A 76 5.91 20.17 -3.49
CA GLN A 76 4.94 19.91 -2.45
C GLN A 76 4.47 18.46 -2.52
N SER A 77 4.54 17.76 -1.39
CA SER A 77 3.88 16.46 -1.22
C SER A 77 2.80 16.59 -0.14
N PHE A 78 1.94 15.58 0.00
CA PHE A 78 0.85 15.63 0.97
C PHE A 78 0.69 14.31 1.71
N SER A 79 0.56 14.33 3.02
CA SER A 79 0.37 13.13 3.83
C SER A 79 -0.64 13.33 4.95
N GLY A 80 -1.13 12.24 5.51
CA GLY A 80 -2.02 12.25 6.65
C GLY A 80 -2.76 10.94 6.81
N TYR A 81 -3.72 10.95 7.73
CA TYR A 81 -4.53 9.79 8.06
C TYR A 81 -5.97 9.95 7.59
N LEU A 82 -6.49 8.90 6.97
CA LEU A 82 -7.88 8.75 6.58
C LEU A 82 -8.54 7.68 7.46
N THR A 83 -9.52 8.07 8.26
CA THR A 83 -10.31 7.14 9.07
C THR A 83 -11.24 6.35 8.16
N VAL A 84 -11.00 5.05 8.06
CA VAL A 84 -11.76 4.13 7.18
C VAL A 84 -12.80 3.33 7.95
N ASN A 85 -12.63 3.18 9.26
CA ASN A 85 -13.61 2.57 10.15
C ASN A 85 -13.61 3.27 11.53
N LYS A 86 -14.69 3.99 11.83
CA LYS A 86 -14.83 4.73 13.10
C LYS A 86 -15.03 3.82 14.31
N THR A 87 -15.67 2.67 14.14
CA THR A 87 -15.97 1.74 15.25
C THR A 87 -14.70 1.23 15.91
N TYR A 88 -13.66 0.96 15.13
CA TYR A 88 -12.37 0.48 15.63
C TYR A 88 -11.25 1.51 15.58
N ASN A 89 -11.60 2.77 15.23
CA ASN A 89 -10.64 3.83 14.95
C ASN A 89 -9.53 3.35 13.99
N SER A 90 -9.93 2.70 12.90
CA SER A 90 -9.01 2.26 11.84
C SER A 90 -8.68 3.42 10.93
N ASN A 91 -7.39 3.72 10.80
CA ASN A 91 -6.85 4.85 10.06
C ASN A 91 -5.80 4.35 9.06
N MET A 92 -5.94 4.76 7.79
CA MET A 92 -4.97 4.49 6.75
C MET A 92 -4.09 5.71 6.53
N PHE A 93 -2.78 5.51 6.57
CA PHE A 93 -1.79 6.52 6.20
C PHE A 93 -1.63 6.56 4.68
N PHE A 94 -1.56 7.76 4.12
CA PHE A 94 -1.20 7.97 2.73
C PHE A 94 -0.10 9.02 2.60
N TRP A 95 0.63 8.95 1.49
CA TRP A 95 1.53 10.01 1.04
C TRP A 95 1.42 10.18 -0.47
N PHE A 96 1.05 11.39 -0.88
CA PHE A 96 0.77 11.78 -2.24
C PHE A 96 1.81 12.75 -2.78
N PHE A 97 2.28 12.48 -3.99
CA PHE A 97 3.28 13.24 -4.71
C PHE A 97 2.71 13.65 -6.07
N PRO A 98 2.32 14.93 -6.25
CA PRO A 98 2.04 15.48 -7.56
C PRO A 98 3.20 15.26 -8.53
N THR A 99 2.91 15.15 -9.82
CA THR A 99 3.92 14.91 -10.85
C THR A 99 4.93 16.05 -10.95
N GLN A 100 6.20 15.69 -11.20
CA GLN A 100 7.29 16.67 -11.27
C GLN A 100 7.25 17.58 -12.49
N ASN A 101 6.52 17.19 -13.54
CA ASN A 101 6.43 17.95 -14.78
C ASN A 101 5.33 19.04 -14.74
N GLY A 102 4.55 19.11 -13.65
CA GLY A 102 3.47 20.09 -13.48
C GLY A 102 2.23 19.86 -14.35
N ASP A 103 2.13 18.72 -15.04
CA ASP A 103 0.95 18.38 -15.83
C ASP A 103 -0.23 18.06 -14.91
N LYS A 104 -1.21 18.97 -14.89
CA LYS A 104 -2.44 18.83 -14.11
C LYS A 104 -3.29 17.63 -14.55
N ASN A 105 -3.13 17.14 -15.78
CA ASN A 105 -3.87 16.02 -16.32
C ASN A 105 -3.11 14.68 -16.20
N ALA A 106 -1.90 14.68 -15.64
CA ALA A 106 -1.12 13.46 -15.48
C ALA A 106 -1.91 12.39 -14.70
N PRO A 107 -1.81 11.10 -15.07
CA PRO A 107 -2.49 10.04 -14.35
C PRO A 107 -2.12 10.00 -12.86
N VAL A 108 -3.06 9.57 -12.03
CA VAL A 108 -2.83 9.23 -10.63
C VAL A 108 -2.61 7.72 -10.53
N LEU A 109 -1.44 7.31 -10.04
CA LEU A 109 -1.16 5.92 -9.72
C LEU A 109 -1.24 5.71 -8.21
N LEU A 110 -2.17 4.86 -7.78
CA LEU A 110 -2.08 4.24 -6.48
C LEU A 110 -1.00 3.16 -6.53
N TRP A 111 -0.01 3.22 -5.63
CA TRP A 111 0.95 2.15 -5.40
C TRP A 111 0.64 1.39 -4.11
N LEU A 112 0.56 0.07 -4.21
CA LEU A 112 0.34 -0.85 -3.09
C LEU A 112 1.49 -1.84 -3.01
N GLN A 113 2.23 -1.82 -1.91
CA GLN A 113 3.20 -2.86 -1.63
C GLN A 113 2.51 -4.14 -1.10
N GLY A 114 3.15 -5.29 -1.31
CA GLY A 114 2.65 -6.62 -0.97
C GLY A 114 2.93 -7.05 0.48
N GLY A 115 3.57 -8.22 0.64
CA GLY A 115 3.85 -8.83 1.95
C GLY A 115 3.06 -10.13 2.18
N PRO A 116 1.81 -10.10 2.69
CA PRO A 116 0.98 -8.94 3.06
C PRO A 116 1.54 -8.13 4.24
N GLY A 117 1.24 -6.83 4.30
CA GLY A 117 1.58 -5.97 5.45
C GLY A 117 2.93 -5.26 5.37
N ALA A 118 3.55 -5.20 4.19
CA ALA A 118 4.71 -4.36 3.95
C ALA A 118 4.28 -2.92 3.60
N THR A 119 4.99 -1.92 4.13
CA THR A 119 4.68 -0.50 3.88
C THR A 119 4.82 -0.16 2.39
N SER A 120 3.87 0.62 1.87
CA SER A 120 3.97 1.16 0.50
C SER A 120 5.07 2.20 0.37
N LEU A 121 5.60 2.70 1.48
CA LEU A 121 6.78 3.56 1.49
C LEU A 121 8.05 2.84 1.06
N PHE A 122 8.05 1.51 1.03
CA PHE A 122 9.12 0.76 0.35
C PHE A 122 9.20 1.14 -1.13
N GLY A 123 8.08 1.20 -1.85
CA GLY A 123 8.06 1.64 -3.25
C GLY A 123 8.46 3.10 -3.42
N LEU A 124 8.16 3.92 -2.42
CA LEU A 124 8.57 5.32 -2.39
C LEU A 124 10.08 5.47 -2.25
N PHE A 125 10.68 4.90 -1.20
CA PHE A 125 12.09 5.15 -0.86
C PHE A 125 13.08 4.23 -1.56
N THR A 126 12.65 3.06 -2.05
CA THR A 126 13.56 2.00 -2.50
C THR A 126 13.41 1.68 -3.99
N GLU A 127 12.24 1.93 -4.57
CA GLU A 127 11.93 1.48 -5.94
C GLU A 127 11.83 2.64 -6.93
N HIS A 128 10.66 3.29 -6.99
CA HIS A 128 10.30 4.17 -8.10
C HIS A 128 9.79 5.55 -7.64
N GLY A 129 9.72 5.81 -6.33
CA GLY A 129 9.34 7.11 -5.79
C GLY A 129 10.39 8.19 -6.03
N PRO A 130 10.03 9.47 -5.79
CA PRO A 130 10.88 10.60 -6.14
C PRO A 130 12.06 10.81 -5.19
N ILE A 131 12.10 10.10 -4.07
CA ILE A 131 13.09 10.27 -3.00
C ILE A 131 13.72 8.91 -2.70
N GLN A 132 14.99 8.91 -2.32
CA GLN A 132 15.70 7.73 -1.83
C GLN A 132 16.42 8.05 -0.51
N VAL A 133 16.64 7.01 0.29
CA VAL A 133 17.48 7.07 1.49
C VAL A 133 18.89 6.63 1.09
N ASN A 134 19.89 7.48 1.36
CA ASN A 134 21.30 7.19 1.09
C ASN A 134 21.90 6.34 2.23
N ASP A 135 23.10 5.79 2.00
CA ASP A 135 23.79 4.92 2.98
C ASP A 135 24.07 5.62 4.33
N ASP A 136 24.20 6.95 4.33
CA ASP A 136 24.37 7.77 5.53
C ASP A 136 23.06 8.14 6.23
N GLY A 137 21.93 7.64 5.74
CA GLY A 137 20.59 7.93 6.24
C GLY A 137 20.00 9.26 5.76
N SER A 138 20.74 10.05 4.98
CA SER A 138 20.20 11.28 4.38
C SER A 138 19.24 10.99 3.23
N LEU A 139 18.38 11.97 2.91
CA LEU A 139 17.48 11.87 1.76
C LEU A 139 18.10 12.52 0.53
N SER A 140 17.86 11.96 -0.65
CA SER A 140 18.17 12.58 -1.95
C SER A 140 17.03 12.38 -2.95
N GLU A 141 16.92 13.25 -3.95
CA GLU A 141 15.98 13.04 -5.06
C GLU A 141 16.47 11.88 -5.93
N ARG A 142 15.54 10.99 -6.32
CA ARG A 142 15.84 9.86 -7.21
C ARG A 142 15.95 10.35 -8.67
N PRO A 143 17.06 10.10 -9.39
CA PRO A 143 17.22 10.56 -10.77
C PRO A 143 16.22 9.96 -11.76
N ILE A 144 15.79 8.71 -11.53
CA ILE A 144 14.83 7.99 -12.37
C ILE A 144 13.65 7.61 -11.49
N THR A 145 12.53 8.31 -11.65
CA THR A 145 11.31 8.11 -10.86
C THR A 145 10.08 8.12 -11.75
N TRP A 146 9.06 7.36 -11.37
CA TRP A 146 7.74 7.43 -12.00
C TRP A 146 7.06 8.78 -11.77
N ASN A 147 7.44 9.52 -10.72
CA ASN A 147 6.86 10.82 -10.40
C ASN A 147 7.14 11.88 -11.49
N SER A 148 8.14 11.64 -12.35
CA SER A 148 8.43 12.47 -13.53
C SER A 148 7.29 12.54 -14.55
N LEU A 149 6.41 11.54 -14.58
CA LEU A 149 5.29 11.43 -15.51
C LEU A 149 3.93 11.33 -14.83
N TYR A 150 3.92 10.98 -13.54
CA TYR A 150 2.70 10.61 -12.86
C TYR A 150 2.57 11.22 -11.47
N ASN A 151 1.32 11.43 -11.05
CA ASN A 151 0.99 11.69 -9.66
C ASN A 151 1.01 10.35 -8.90
N LEU A 152 1.84 10.23 -7.86
CA LEU A 152 2.01 8.98 -7.12
C LEU A 152 1.32 9.06 -5.77
N LEU A 153 0.39 8.13 -5.52
CA LEU A 153 -0.31 7.96 -4.25
C LEU A 153 0.14 6.65 -3.60
N TYR A 154 0.85 6.76 -2.48
CA TYR A 154 1.23 5.61 -1.66
C TYR A 154 0.24 5.49 -0.50
N ILE A 155 -0.32 4.30 -0.29
CA ILE A 155 -1.17 4.01 0.87
C ILE A 155 -0.62 2.81 1.61
N ASP A 156 -0.40 2.94 2.91
CA ASP A 156 -0.03 1.81 3.76
C ASP A 156 -1.22 0.89 3.97
N ASN A 157 -1.21 -0.25 3.28
CA ASN A 157 -2.32 -1.16 3.15
C ASN A 157 -1.93 -2.59 3.51
N PRO A 158 -2.77 -3.34 4.24
CA PRO A 158 -4.04 -2.96 4.88
C PRO A 158 -3.86 -2.20 6.21
N VAL A 159 -4.96 -1.84 6.89
CA VAL A 159 -4.93 -1.29 8.25
C VAL A 159 -4.05 -2.17 9.17
N GLY A 160 -3.09 -1.55 9.86
CA GLY A 160 -2.04 -2.23 10.64
C GLY A 160 -0.68 -2.32 9.94
N THR A 161 -0.60 -1.90 8.68
CA THR A 161 0.64 -1.85 7.88
C THR A 161 1.33 -0.51 8.02
N GLY A 162 2.66 -0.51 8.13
CA GLY A 162 3.46 0.72 8.17
C GLY A 162 2.96 1.69 9.24
N TYR A 163 2.55 2.88 8.81
CA TYR A 163 1.96 3.90 9.69
C TYR A 163 0.45 3.75 9.89
N SER A 164 -0.26 2.93 9.12
CA SER A 164 -1.70 2.68 9.28
C SER A 164 -1.98 1.83 10.53
N PHE A 165 -3.02 2.17 11.29
CA PHE A 165 -3.31 1.52 12.58
C PHE A 165 -4.81 1.43 12.89
N ALA A 166 -5.15 0.61 13.88
CA ALA A 166 -6.46 0.58 14.52
C ALA A 166 -6.28 0.60 16.05
N SER A 167 -7.30 1.04 16.78
CA SER A 167 -7.29 0.97 18.26
C SER A 167 -7.65 -0.41 18.80
N ASN A 168 -8.08 -1.34 17.94
CA ASN A 168 -8.47 -2.68 18.31
C ASN A 168 -8.16 -3.68 17.17
N ASP A 169 -7.75 -4.90 17.51
CA ASP A 169 -7.46 -5.99 16.56
C ASP A 169 -8.64 -6.38 15.66
N GLN A 170 -9.88 -6.11 16.09
CA GLN A 170 -11.07 -6.28 15.26
C GLN A 170 -11.13 -5.28 14.08
N GLY A 171 -10.36 -4.20 14.15
CA GLY A 171 -10.22 -3.21 13.08
C GLY A 171 -9.23 -3.59 11.98
N TYR A 172 -8.52 -4.71 12.10
CA TYR A 172 -7.62 -5.21 11.05
C TYR A 172 -8.39 -6.02 10.00
N ALA A 173 -7.99 -5.85 8.74
CA ALA A 173 -8.57 -6.59 7.63
C ALA A 173 -8.29 -8.10 7.76
N ARG A 174 -9.32 -8.92 7.54
CA ARG A 174 -9.21 -10.39 7.59
C ARG A 174 -9.47 -11.04 6.23
N THR A 175 -10.07 -10.29 5.33
CA THR A 175 -10.44 -10.72 3.98
C THR A 175 -10.03 -9.68 2.95
N GLN A 176 -9.96 -10.07 1.68
CA GLN A 176 -9.75 -9.11 0.59
C GLN A 176 -10.92 -8.13 0.43
N ASP A 177 -12.13 -8.51 0.87
CA ASP A 177 -13.29 -7.62 0.89
C ASP A 177 -13.12 -6.51 1.94
N ASP A 178 -12.56 -6.84 3.11
CA ASP A 178 -12.20 -5.82 4.12
C ASP A 178 -11.15 -4.86 3.55
N VAL A 179 -10.10 -5.40 2.92
CA VAL A 179 -9.03 -4.61 2.29
C VAL A 179 -9.63 -3.66 1.24
N ALA A 180 -10.45 -4.18 0.33
CA ALA A 180 -11.06 -3.40 -0.74
C ALA A 180 -12.03 -2.34 -0.19
N ARG A 181 -12.84 -2.67 0.83
CA ARG A 181 -13.73 -1.73 1.51
C ARG A 181 -12.95 -0.55 2.10
N ASP A 182 -11.91 -0.85 2.86
CA ASP A 182 -11.14 0.16 3.59
C ASP A 182 -10.32 1.03 2.61
N LEU A 183 -9.67 0.43 1.61
CA LEU A 183 -9.00 1.16 0.53
C LEU A 183 -9.98 2.04 -0.27
N TYR A 184 -11.18 1.54 -0.58
CA TYR A 184 -12.18 2.32 -1.30
C TYR A 184 -12.65 3.54 -0.49
N SER A 185 -12.83 3.37 0.83
CA SER A 185 -13.12 4.48 1.75
C SER A 185 -11.98 5.51 1.75
N ALA A 186 -10.72 5.08 1.83
CA ALA A 186 -9.57 5.96 1.76
C ALA A 186 -9.49 6.71 0.42
N LEU A 187 -9.65 6.02 -0.71
CA LEU A 187 -9.62 6.64 -2.04
C LEU A 187 -10.75 7.63 -2.26
N THR A 188 -11.96 7.32 -1.79
CA THR A 188 -13.11 8.24 -1.85
C THR A 188 -12.80 9.54 -1.11
N GLN A 189 -12.25 9.45 0.11
CA GLN A 189 -11.86 10.62 0.89
C GLN A 189 -10.70 11.38 0.24
N PHE A 190 -9.70 10.66 -0.30
CA PHE A 190 -8.60 11.26 -1.03
C PHE A 190 -9.10 12.12 -2.20
N PHE A 191 -9.97 11.58 -3.06
CA PHE A 191 -10.51 12.35 -4.20
C PHE A 191 -11.50 13.45 -3.78
N GLN A 192 -12.03 13.43 -2.56
CA GLN A 192 -12.76 14.56 -1.97
C GLN A 192 -11.84 15.69 -1.51
N ILE A 193 -10.62 15.38 -1.05
CA ILE A 193 -9.62 16.38 -0.65
C ILE A 193 -8.93 16.99 -1.88
N TYR A 194 -8.58 16.13 -2.83
CA TYR A 194 -7.80 16.46 -4.02
C TYR A 194 -8.69 16.43 -5.27
N THR A 195 -9.80 17.17 -5.23
CA THR A 195 -10.84 17.18 -6.27
C THR A 195 -10.31 17.45 -7.67
N ASP A 196 -9.26 18.27 -7.80
CA ASP A 196 -8.62 18.58 -9.09
C ASP A 196 -8.08 17.34 -9.80
N TYR A 197 -7.78 16.26 -9.06
CA TYR A 197 -7.27 15.00 -9.60
C TYR A 197 -8.36 13.96 -9.83
N ALA A 198 -9.61 14.20 -9.40
CA ALA A 198 -10.70 13.23 -9.50
C ALA A 198 -11.07 12.88 -10.95
N SER A 199 -10.82 13.82 -11.88
CA SER A 199 -11.04 13.60 -13.32
C SER A 199 -9.88 12.90 -14.02
N ASN A 200 -8.70 12.85 -13.40
CA ASN A 200 -7.49 12.30 -14.01
C ASN A 200 -7.64 10.79 -14.20
N PRO A 201 -6.99 10.20 -15.21
CA PRO A 201 -6.89 8.75 -15.32
C PRO A 201 -6.31 8.14 -14.04
N PHE A 202 -7.06 7.24 -13.40
CA PHE A 202 -6.62 6.56 -12.19
C PHE A 202 -6.22 5.13 -12.50
N TYR A 203 -5.03 4.74 -12.05
CA TYR A 203 -4.52 3.38 -12.15
C TYR A 203 -4.24 2.82 -10.76
N VAL A 204 -4.65 1.58 -10.54
CA VAL A 204 -4.26 0.84 -9.35
C VAL A 204 -3.05 -0.02 -9.70
N THR A 205 -1.95 0.20 -9.00
CA THR A 205 -0.69 -0.49 -9.22
C THR A 205 -0.12 -1.06 -7.94
N GLY A 206 0.72 -2.08 -8.07
CA GLY A 206 1.41 -2.67 -6.93
C GLY A 206 2.21 -3.89 -7.31
N GLU A 207 2.82 -4.53 -6.32
CA GLU A 207 3.61 -5.73 -6.54
C GLU A 207 3.44 -6.82 -5.49
N SER A 208 3.97 -8.01 -5.77
CA SER A 208 4.00 -9.13 -4.83
C SER A 208 2.58 -9.51 -4.37
N TYR A 209 2.27 -9.51 -3.08
CA TYR A 209 0.93 -9.80 -2.57
C TYR A 209 -0.14 -8.78 -3.04
N ALA A 210 0.26 -7.62 -3.58
CA ALA A 210 -0.67 -6.72 -4.26
C ALA A 210 -1.29 -7.34 -5.52
N GLY A 211 -0.80 -8.48 -6.00
CA GLY A 211 -1.52 -9.36 -6.93
C GLY A 211 -2.92 -9.79 -6.43
N LYS A 212 -3.18 -9.67 -5.12
CA LYS A 212 -4.53 -9.78 -4.54
C LYS A 212 -5.18 -8.41 -4.36
N TYR A 213 -4.46 -7.45 -3.81
CA TYR A 213 -5.01 -6.12 -3.49
C TYR A 213 -5.50 -5.37 -4.72
N VAL A 214 -4.69 -5.30 -5.77
CA VAL A 214 -4.94 -4.55 -7.00
C VAL A 214 -6.26 -4.96 -7.68
N PRO A 215 -6.51 -6.26 -7.96
CA PRO A 215 -7.80 -6.66 -8.54
C PRO A 215 -8.96 -6.49 -7.56
N SER A 216 -8.75 -6.68 -6.25
CA SER A 216 -9.81 -6.51 -5.25
C SER A 216 -10.32 -5.06 -5.16
N ILE A 217 -9.42 -4.08 -5.06
CA ILE A 217 -9.82 -2.66 -5.08
C ILE A 217 -10.31 -2.22 -6.46
N GLY A 218 -9.70 -2.70 -7.54
CA GLY A 218 -10.16 -2.44 -8.91
C GLY A 218 -11.60 -2.89 -9.13
N HIS A 219 -11.94 -4.11 -8.70
CA HIS A 219 -13.30 -4.63 -8.74
C HIS A 219 -14.26 -3.82 -7.87
N LYS A 220 -13.86 -3.46 -6.64
CA LYS A 220 -14.68 -2.64 -5.75
C LYS A 220 -15.02 -1.29 -6.37
N ILE A 221 -14.03 -0.57 -6.92
CA ILE A 221 -14.27 0.70 -7.64
C ILE A 221 -15.21 0.49 -8.82
N HIS A 222 -14.98 -0.55 -9.62
CA HIS A 222 -15.82 -0.83 -10.78
C HIS A 222 -17.30 -1.02 -10.41
N VAL A 223 -17.58 -1.78 -9.36
CA VAL A 223 -18.94 -2.04 -8.85
C VAL A 223 -19.58 -0.76 -8.32
N GLU A 224 -18.89 -0.03 -7.45
CA GLU A 224 -19.43 1.20 -6.85
C GLU A 224 -19.69 2.30 -7.89
N ASN A 225 -18.85 2.38 -8.94
CA ASN A 225 -19.05 3.31 -10.05
C ASN A 225 -20.29 3.02 -10.91
N GLN A 226 -20.92 1.84 -10.77
CA GLN A 226 -22.19 1.54 -11.44
C GLN A 226 -23.40 2.16 -10.73
N ASP A 227 -23.26 2.57 -9.46
CA ASP A 227 -24.33 3.24 -8.75
C ASP A 227 -24.49 4.69 -9.26
N PRO A 228 -25.64 5.07 -9.86
CA PRO A 228 -25.87 6.43 -10.31
C PRO A 228 -25.90 7.46 -9.16
N GLN A 229 -25.99 7.02 -7.90
CA GLN A 229 -25.95 7.87 -6.71
C GLN A 229 -24.55 7.96 -6.07
N VAL A 230 -23.52 7.35 -6.66
CA VAL A 230 -22.15 7.43 -6.13
C VAL A 230 -21.69 8.89 -6.05
N LYS A 231 -21.29 9.32 -4.85
CA LYS A 231 -20.91 10.71 -4.60
C LYS A 231 -19.57 11.08 -5.23
N VAL A 232 -18.66 10.13 -5.31
CA VAL A 232 -17.31 10.30 -5.85
C VAL A 232 -17.08 9.18 -6.84
N LYS A 233 -17.10 9.52 -8.13
CA LYS A 233 -16.80 8.57 -9.20
C LYS A 233 -15.29 8.57 -9.46
N ILE A 234 -14.63 7.45 -9.21
CA ILE A 234 -13.18 7.32 -9.45
C ILE A 234 -12.97 6.93 -10.91
N ASN A 235 -12.21 7.70 -11.67
CA ASN A 235 -11.92 7.45 -13.09
C ASN A 235 -10.90 6.30 -13.28
N LEU A 236 -11.26 5.08 -12.87
CA LEU A 236 -10.42 3.90 -13.00
C LEU A 236 -10.23 3.52 -14.48
N VAL A 237 -8.99 3.63 -14.98
CA VAL A 237 -8.63 3.34 -16.37
C VAL A 237 -7.89 2.01 -16.51
N GLY A 238 -7.13 1.59 -15.50
CA GLY A 238 -6.38 0.34 -15.60
C GLY A 238 -5.77 -0.16 -14.31
N LEU A 239 -5.26 -1.39 -14.39
CA LEU A 239 -4.58 -2.09 -13.31
C LEU A 239 -3.19 -2.52 -13.79
N SER A 240 -2.18 -2.44 -12.92
CA SER A 240 -0.83 -2.98 -13.20
C SER A 240 -0.30 -3.73 -11.98
N MET A 241 0.37 -4.87 -12.20
CA MET A 241 0.88 -5.72 -11.12
C MET A 241 2.28 -6.22 -11.47
N GLY A 242 3.28 -5.83 -10.68
CA GLY A 242 4.65 -6.36 -10.76
C GLY A 242 4.76 -7.67 -9.97
N ASN A 243 5.23 -8.75 -10.60
CA ASN A 243 5.52 -10.03 -9.92
C ASN A 243 4.40 -10.50 -8.95
N GLY A 244 3.14 -10.30 -9.35
CA GLY A 244 1.99 -10.44 -8.46
C GLY A 244 1.68 -11.88 -8.07
N TRP A 245 1.31 -12.10 -6.80
CA TRP A 245 0.76 -13.36 -6.31
C TRP A 245 -0.76 -13.40 -6.53
N THR A 246 -1.19 -13.88 -7.70
CA THR A 246 -2.57 -13.80 -8.21
C THR A 246 -3.29 -15.15 -8.21
N ASP A 247 -2.62 -16.22 -8.62
CA ASP A 247 -3.16 -17.58 -8.74
C ASP A 247 -2.21 -18.55 -8.05
N PRO A 248 -2.39 -18.77 -6.73
CA PRO A 248 -1.51 -19.61 -5.95
C PRO A 248 -1.33 -21.00 -6.54
N MET A 249 -2.40 -21.62 -7.04
CA MET A 249 -2.34 -23.00 -7.49
C MET A 249 -1.43 -23.16 -8.71
N ARG A 250 -1.50 -22.21 -9.66
CA ARG A 250 -0.61 -22.22 -10.82
C ARG A 250 0.80 -21.74 -10.47
N GLN A 251 0.92 -20.73 -9.60
CA GLN A 251 2.21 -20.12 -9.27
C GLN A 251 3.03 -20.90 -8.24
N TYR A 252 2.45 -21.84 -7.49
CA TYR A 252 3.21 -22.74 -6.61
C TYR A 252 4.08 -23.75 -7.37
N THR A 253 3.84 -23.96 -8.67
CA THR A 253 4.61 -24.90 -9.48
C THR A 253 5.90 -24.25 -9.98
N TYR A 254 6.90 -24.14 -9.10
CA TYR A 254 8.20 -23.52 -9.42
C TYR A 254 9.19 -24.45 -10.13
N GLY A 255 8.92 -25.76 -10.18
CA GLY A 255 9.85 -26.75 -10.75
C GLY A 255 10.40 -26.34 -12.12
N PRO A 256 9.56 -26.07 -13.13
CA PRO A 256 10.03 -25.68 -14.46
C PRO A 256 10.85 -24.39 -14.53
N LEU A 257 10.74 -23.49 -13.55
CA LEU A 257 11.53 -22.26 -13.46
C LEU A 257 12.91 -22.52 -12.84
N LEU A 258 12.97 -23.35 -11.81
CA LEU A 258 14.21 -23.62 -11.06
C LEU A 258 15.17 -24.58 -11.76
N TYR A 259 14.69 -25.35 -12.74
CA TYR A 259 15.50 -26.30 -13.51
C TYR A 259 16.08 -25.72 -14.82
N GLN A 260 15.89 -24.42 -15.11
CA GLN A 260 16.52 -23.73 -16.24
C GLN A 260 17.97 -23.36 -15.93
#